data_AF-A0A829F5P5-F1
#
_entry.id   AF-A0A829F5P5-F1
#
_cell.length_a   1.000
_cell.length_b   1.000
_cell.length_c   1.000
_cell.angle_alpha   90.00
_cell.angle_beta   90.00
_cell.angle_gamma   90.00
#
_symmetry.space_group_name_H-M   'P 1'
#
loop_
_entity.id
_entity.type
_entity.pdbx_description
1 polymer ?
#
loop_
_entity_poly.entity_id
_entity_poly.type
_entity_poly.pdbx_seq_one_letter_code
_entity_poly.pdbx_strand_id
1 'polypeptide(L)'
;MREKTDTLPKATAKRLPLYLRYLKMLDDSGISRIKSNEFSEITQIPSATIRKDFSQLGELGRSGYGYDVPFLIDVFNNILNTKEEKRIALVGYGNLGKALKHNNFRRNENLNIVCVFDNDPALINRVIDGEMIYPIDRFAEIAKAKNVTVAISTVPSKYSQSAIDEIVKGNVTAILNFAPDRVTVPAYVNVQYIDLTTELQTLIYFDENYSEVFS
;
A
#
# COMPACT_ATOMS: atom_id res chain seq x y z
N MET A 1 -17.40 -22.58 -13.93
CA MET A 1 -17.31 -22.87 -12.48
C MET A 1 -16.82 -21.60 -11.80
N ARG A 2 -17.63 -20.94 -10.98
CA ARG A 2 -17.17 -19.77 -10.21
C ARG A 2 -16.44 -20.29 -8.98
N GLU A 3 -15.12 -20.20 -8.96
CA GLU A 3 -14.37 -20.41 -7.73
C GLU A 3 -14.81 -19.34 -6.72
N LYS A 4 -15.25 -19.79 -5.55
CA LYS A 4 -15.45 -18.93 -4.38
C LYS A 4 -14.10 -18.29 -4.08
N THR A 5 -13.91 -17.03 -4.48
CA THR A 5 -12.96 -16.15 -3.81
C THR A 5 -13.53 -15.90 -2.42
N ASP A 6 -13.28 -16.81 -1.47
CA ASP A 6 -13.37 -16.47 -0.05
C ASP A 6 -12.35 -15.35 0.16
N THR A 7 -12.85 -14.11 0.11
CA THR A 7 -12.03 -12.92 0.25
C THR A 7 -11.31 -13.01 1.60
N LEU A 8 -9.98 -13.06 1.56
CA LEU A 8 -9.16 -13.05 2.77
C LEU A 8 -9.66 -11.95 3.72
N PRO A 9 -9.76 -12.25 5.04
CA PRO A 9 -10.13 -11.23 6.00
C PRO A 9 -9.25 -10.00 5.85
N LYS A 10 -9.85 -8.80 5.85
CA LYS A 10 -9.13 -7.53 5.64
C LYS A 10 -7.90 -7.40 6.55
N ALA A 11 -8.00 -7.86 7.79
CA ALA A 11 -6.89 -7.83 8.75
C ALA A 11 -5.71 -8.70 8.29
N THR A 12 -5.98 -9.88 7.74
CA THR A 12 -4.96 -10.79 7.18
C THR A 12 -4.36 -10.20 5.92
N ALA A 13 -5.20 -9.71 4.98
CA ALA A 13 -4.74 -9.08 3.75
C ALA A 13 -3.80 -7.88 4.02
N LYS A 14 -4.10 -7.06 5.03
CA LYS A 14 -3.24 -5.92 5.43
C LYS A 14 -1.86 -6.35 5.94
N ARG A 15 -1.71 -7.56 6.48
CA ARG A 15 -0.42 -8.07 7.00
C ARG A 15 0.43 -8.75 5.93
N LEU A 16 -0.14 -9.19 4.81
CA LEU A 16 0.60 -9.91 3.76
C LEU A 16 1.83 -9.15 3.24
N PRO A 17 1.77 -7.83 2.93
CA PRO A 17 2.95 -7.10 2.46
C PRO A 17 4.06 -7.05 3.52
N LEU A 18 3.68 -7.01 4.81
CA LEU A 18 4.63 -7.03 5.91
C LEU A 18 5.32 -8.39 6.03
N TYR A 19 4.55 -9.48 5.95
CA TYR A 19 5.11 -10.83 5.95
C TYR A 19 6.09 -11.03 4.81
N LEU A 20 5.71 -10.67 3.57
CA LEU A 20 6.60 -10.77 2.42
C LEU A 20 7.90 -9.98 2.61
N ARG A 21 7.83 -8.79 3.21
CA ARG A 21 9.02 -7.97 3.50
C ARG A 21 10.02 -8.70 4.40
N TYR A 22 9.55 -9.24 5.53
CA TYR A 22 10.44 -9.95 6.45
C TYR A 22 10.93 -11.28 5.88
N LEU A 23 10.10 -11.98 5.10
CA LEU A 23 10.52 -13.21 4.42
C LEU A 23 11.67 -12.94 3.44
N LYS A 24 11.59 -11.88 2.63
CA LYS A 24 12.70 -11.47 1.76
C LYS A 24 13.98 -11.14 2.54
N MET A 25 13.87 -10.46 3.68
CA MET A 25 15.04 -10.18 4.53
C MET A 25 15.68 -11.45 5.10
N LEU A 26 14.87 -12.46 5.45
CA LEU A 26 15.35 -13.75 5.91
C LEU A 26 16.08 -14.50 4.79
N ASP A 27 15.50 -14.51 3.58
CA ASP A 27 16.09 -15.13 2.40
C ASP A 27 17.43 -14.48 2.01
N ASP A 28 17.50 -13.15 2.00
CA ASP A 28 18.73 -12.38 1.80
C ASP A 28 19.81 -12.70 2.85
N SER A 29 19.38 -13.12 4.05
CA SER A 29 20.26 -13.55 5.16
C SER A 29 20.59 -15.04 5.12
N GLY A 30 20.16 -15.77 4.08
CA GLY A 30 20.40 -17.21 3.91
C GLY A 30 19.54 -18.11 4.80
N ILE A 31 18.49 -17.59 5.42
CA ILE A 31 17.59 -18.35 6.30
C ILE A 31 16.52 -19.02 5.44
N SER A 32 16.62 -20.34 5.28
CA SER A 32 15.69 -21.14 4.45
C SER A 32 14.43 -21.58 5.17
N ARG A 33 14.42 -21.60 6.51
CA ARG A 33 13.25 -21.96 7.32
C ARG A 33 13.08 -21.06 8.52
N ILE A 34 11.83 -20.83 8.90
CA ILE A 34 11.51 -20.08 10.13
C ILE A 34 10.27 -20.64 10.84
N LYS A 35 10.30 -20.71 12.17
CA LYS A 35 9.13 -21.09 12.97
C LYS A 35 8.26 -19.87 13.26
N SER A 36 6.98 -20.10 13.56
CA SER A 36 6.03 -19.02 13.82
C SER A 36 6.37 -18.18 15.06
N ASN A 37 7.12 -18.72 16.03
CA ASN A 37 7.57 -17.99 17.22
C ASN A 37 8.75 -17.07 16.89
N GLU A 38 9.75 -17.58 16.16
CA GLU A 38 10.87 -16.78 15.66
C GLU A 38 10.37 -15.67 14.72
N PHE A 39 9.42 -15.98 13.85
CA PHE A 39 8.83 -14.97 12.97
C PHE A 39 8.01 -13.92 13.74
N SER A 40 7.40 -14.30 14.87
CA SER A 40 6.69 -13.38 15.76
C SER A 40 7.62 -12.33 16.36
N GLU A 41 8.86 -12.70 16.70
CA GLU A 41 9.84 -11.79 17.29
C GLU A 41 10.27 -10.71 16.31
N ILE A 42 10.49 -11.05 15.04
CA ILE A 42 10.93 -10.08 14.04
C ILE A 42 9.78 -9.25 13.45
N THR A 43 8.57 -9.82 13.36
CA THR A 43 7.41 -9.13 12.79
C THR A 43 6.56 -8.38 13.81
N GLN A 44 6.76 -8.66 15.11
CA GLN A 44 5.92 -8.17 16.21
C GLN A 44 4.43 -8.54 16.06
N ILE A 45 4.15 -9.64 15.34
CA ILE A 45 2.80 -10.19 15.20
C ILE A 45 2.73 -11.49 16.00
N PRO A 46 1.73 -11.68 16.88
CA PRO A 46 1.62 -12.88 17.69
C PRO A 46 1.67 -14.16 16.86
N SER A 47 2.45 -15.14 17.32
CA SER A 47 2.64 -16.43 16.67
C SER A 47 1.34 -17.15 16.29
N ALA A 48 0.31 -17.05 17.14
CA ALA A 48 -1.01 -17.62 16.86
C ALA A 48 -1.72 -16.93 15.67
N THR A 49 -1.58 -15.60 15.55
CA THR A 49 -2.10 -14.81 14.43
C THR A 49 -1.39 -15.18 13.12
N ILE A 50 -0.06 -15.33 13.14
CA ILE A 50 0.72 -15.79 11.99
C ILE A 50 0.22 -17.15 11.51
N ARG A 51 0.09 -18.12 12.42
CA ARG A 51 -0.42 -19.46 12.08
C ARG A 51 -1.81 -19.41 11.44
N LYS A 52 -2.71 -18.62 12.03
CA LYS A 52 -4.07 -18.42 11.52
C LYS A 52 -4.07 -17.80 10.13
N ASP A 53 -3.30 -16.74 9.92
CA ASP A 53 -3.19 -16.08 8.62
C ASP A 53 -2.66 -17.05 7.55
N PHE A 54 -1.59 -17.78 7.86
CA PHE A 54 -0.96 -18.67 6.90
C PHE A 54 -1.86 -19.86 6.57
N SER A 55 -2.65 -20.36 7.52
CA SER A 55 -3.63 -21.42 7.26
C SER A 55 -4.74 -21.01 6.29
N GLN A 56 -5.01 -19.71 6.15
CA GLN A 56 -6.00 -19.19 5.19
C GLN A 56 -5.45 -19.14 3.75
N LEU A 57 -4.14 -19.30 3.57
CA LEU A 57 -3.45 -19.25 2.29
C LEU A 57 -3.14 -20.64 1.72
N GLY A 58 -3.59 -21.70 2.38
CA GLY A 58 -3.37 -23.10 2.02
C GLY A 58 -2.34 -23.79 2.92
N GLU A 59 -1.81 -24.92 2.43
CA GLU A 59 -0.83 -25.73 3.16
C GLU A 59 0.58 -25.14 3.02
N LEU A 60 0.89 -24.16 3.87
CA LEU A 60 2.16 -23.44 3.83
C LEU A 60 3.29 -24.04 4.67
N GLY A 61 3.02 -25.12 5.41
CA GLY A 61 4.02 -25.76 6.25
C GLY A 61 3.48 -26.97 7.01
N ARG A 62 4.40 -27.69 7.67
CA ARG A 62 4.08 -28.81 8.56
C ARG A 62 4.33 -28.40 10.01
N SER A 63 3.41 -28.79 10.91
CA SER A 63 3.53 -28.49 12.34
C SER A 63 4.89 -28.95 12.89
N GLY A 64 5.55 -28.09 13.66
CA GLY A 64 6.85 -28.38 14.29
C GLY A 64 8.11 -28.19 13.42
N TYR A 65 7.98 -28.19 12.08
CA TYR A 65 9.13 -28.12 11.15
C TYR A 65 9.44 -26.70 10.65
N GLY A 66 8.57 -25.73 10.96
CA GLY A 66 8.68 -24.35 10.47
C GLY A 66 8.24 -24.20 9.01
N TYR A 67 8.18 -22.96 8.55
CA TYR A 67 7.81 -22.61 7.18
C TYR A 67 9.05 -22.54 6.30
N ASP A 68 8.89 -22.94 5.04
CA ASP A 68 9.92 -22.80 4.02
C ASP A 68 9.91 -21.36 3.48
N VAL A 69 10.98 -20.61 3.71
CA VAL A 69 11.03 -19.17 3.43
C VAL A 69 10.91 -18.90 1.92
N PRO A 70 11.69 -19.55 1.02
CA PRO A 70 11.54 -19.36 -0.42
C PRO A 70 10.13 -19.68 -0.94
N PHE A 71 9.54 -20.80 -0.49
CA PHE A 71 8.17 -21.16 -0.86
C PHE A 71 7.15 -20.12 -0.42
N LEU A 72 7.26 -19.60 0.80
CA LEU A 72 6.39 -18.51 1.26
C LEU A 72 6.57 -17.25 0.41
N ILE A 73 7.79 -16.87 0.04
CA ILE A 73 8.02 -15.72 -0.83
C ILE A 73 7.26 -15.88 -2.15
N ASP A 74 7.32 -17.06 -2.77
CA ASP A 74 6.60 -17.35 -4.01
C ASP A 74 5.08 -17.26 -3.85
N VAL A 75 4.53 -17.87 -2.81
CA VAL A 75 3.09 -17.81 -2.51
C VAL A 75 2.63 -16.36 -2.32
N PHE A 76 3.35 -15.60 -1.50
CA PHE A 76 2.98 -14.22 -1.18
C PHE A 76 3.15 -13.28 -2.37
N ASN A 77 4.20 -13.46 -3.19
CA ASN A 77 4.37 -12.72 -4.44
C ASN A 77 3.20 -12.95 -5.40
N ASN A 78 2.72 -14.19 -5.50
CA ASN A 78 1.58 -14.54 -6.35
C ASN A 78 0.28 -13.90 -5.83
N ILE A 79 0.01 -13.99 -4.52
CA ILE A 79 -1.19 -13.39 -3.91
C ILE A 79 -1.21 -11.87 -4.06
N LEU A 80 -0.06 -11.22 -3.80
CA LEU A 80 0.06 -9.77 -3.86
C LEU A 80 0.30 -9.24 -5.29
N ASN A 81 0.42 -10.14 -6.26
CA ASN A 81 0.69 -9.83 -7.66
C ASN A 81 1.87 -8.85 -7.83
N THR A 82 2.97 -9.11 -7.12
CA THR A 82 4.12 -8.19 -7.02
C THR A 82 5.00 -8.18 -8.27
N LYS A 83 4.81 -9.13 -9.19
CA LYS A 83 5.57 -9.27 -10.44
C LYS A 83 5.03 -8.38 -11.56
N GLU A 84 3.79 -7.90 -11.45
CA GLU A 84 3.20 -7.00 -12.43
C GLU A 84 3.50 -5.53 -12.11
N GLU A 85 3.91 -4.78 -13.14
CA GLU A 85 4.04 -3.33 -13.03
C GLU A 85 2.69 -2.69 -12.66
N LYS A 86 2.69 -1.87 -11.61
CA LYS A 86 1.61 -0.95 -11.27
C LYS A 86 2.04 0.47 -11.61
N ARG A 87 1.29 1.07 -12.53
CA ARG A 87 1.53 2.41 -13.06
C ARG A 87 0.64 3.37 -12.30
N ILE A 88 1.27 4.28 -11.56
CA ILE A 88 0.65 5.09 -10.53
C ILE A 88 0.56 6.54 -11.01
N ALA A 89 -0.62 7.14 -10.89
CA ALA A 89 -0.79 8.58 -11.02
C ALA A 89 -0.64 9.23 -9.64
N LEU A 90 0.11 10.33 -9.56
CA LEU A 90 0.20 11.18 -8.37
C LEU A 90 -0.65 12.44 -8.57
N VAL A 91 -1.56 12.73 -7.65
CA VAL A 91 -2.42 13.92 -7.67
C VAL A 91 -2.09 14.82 -6.48
N GLY A 92 -1.62 16.04 -6.79
CA GLY A 92 -1.12 17.03 -5.83
C GLY A 92 0.41 17.00 -5.73
N TYR A 93 1.09 17.96 -6.33
CA TYR A 93 2.55 18.09 -6.37
C TYR A 93 3.10 19.13 -5.36
N GLY A 94 2.49 19.17 -4.17
CA GLY A 94 3.01 19.90 -3.01
C GLY A 94 4.18 19.18 -2.34
N ASN A 95 4.52 19.58 -1.11
CA ASN A 95 5.68 19.01 -0.38
C ASN A 95 5.65 17.48 -0.26
N LEU A 96 4.50 16.91 0.12
CA LEU A 96 4.34 15.46 0.25
C LEU A 96 4.42 14.78 -1.13
N GLY A 97 3.73 15.30 -2.13
CA GLY A 97 3.77 14.76 -3.50
C GLY A 97 5.18 14.74 -4.09
N LYS A 98 5.95 15.82 -3.91
CA LYS A 98 7.37 15.89 -4.31
C LYS A 98 8.23 14.86 -3.58
N ALA A 99 8.10 14.79 -2.26
CA ALA A 99 8.83 13.82 -1.44
C ALA A 99 8.52 12.39 -1.88
N LEU A 100 7.25 12.11 -2.15
CA LEU A 100 6.78 10.86 -2.70
C LEU A 100 7.45 10.58 -4.05
N LYS A 101 7.39 11.52 -5.00
CA LYS A 101 7.97 11.30 -6.33
C LYS A 101 9.47 10.97 -6.33
N HIS A 102 10.24 11.53 -5.38
CA HIS A 102 11.70 11.35 -5.29
C HIS A 102 12.16 10.18 -4.41
N ASN A 103 11.37 9.80 -3.40
CA ASN A 103 11.79 8.82 -2.39
C ASN A 103 10.95 7.55 -2.33
N ASN A 104 9.96 7.39 -3.20
CA ASN A 104 8.99 6.31 -3.08
C ASN A 104 9.42 4.95 -3.60
N PHE A 105 8.74 3.95 -3.04
CA PHE A 105 8.63 2.56 -3.52
C PHE A 105 9.94 1.86 -3.88
N ARG A 106 11.10 2.35 -3.40
CA ARG A 106 12.44 1.78 -3.63
C ARG A 106 12.59 0.30 -3.28
N ARG A 107 11.64 -0.26 -2.52
CA ARG A 107 11.60 -1.67 -2.11
C ARG A 107 10.79 -2.56 -3.07
N ASN A 108 10.15 -1.98 -4.09
CA ASN A 108 9.42 -2.70 -5.13
C ASN A 108 9.52 -1.95 -6.47
N GLU A 109 10.37 -2.44 -7.37
CA GLU A 109 10.62 -1.88 -8.70
C GLU A 109 9.39 -1.87 -9.62
N ASN A 110 8.36 -2.66 -9.28
CA ASN A 110 7.13 -2.73 -10.05
C ASN A 110 6.11 -1.64 -9.66
N LEU A 111 6.45 -0.71 -8.77
CA LEU A 111 5.56 0.40 -8.40
C LEU A 111 6.12 1.72 -8.95
N ASN A 112 5.57 2.18 -10.08
CA ASN A 112 6.10 3.31 -10.82
C ASN A 112 5.12 4.47 -10.87
N ILE A 113 5.52 5.66 -10.39
CA ILE A 113 4.76 6.90 -10.62
C ILE A 113 5.07 7.38 -12.03
N VAL A 114 4.08 7.31 -12.93
CA VAL A 114 4.26 7.54 -14.37
C VAL A 114 3.71 8.87 -14.88
N CYS A 115 2.91 9.54 -14.06
CA CYS A 115 2.37 10.87 -14.32
C CYS A 115 2.01 11.58 -13.01
N VAL A 116 2.05 12.90 -13.05
CA VAL A 116 1.77 13.78 -11.93
C VAL A 116 0.74 14.83 -12.34
N PHE A 117 -0.24 15.09 -11.50
CA PHE A 117 -1.32 16.05 -11.74
C PHE A 117 -1.38 17.09 -10.64
N ASP A 118 -1.75 18.30 -11.01
CA ASP A 118 -2.05 19.39 -10.08
C ASP A 118 -3.13 20.32 -10.67
N ASN A 119 -3.61 21.29 -9.89
CA ASN A 119 -4.51 22.35 -10.35
C ASN A 119 -3.91 23.75 -10.19
N ASP A 120 -2.74 23.90 -9.57
CA ASP A 120 -2.04 25.16 -9.45
C ASP A 120 -1.56 25.65 -10.83
N PRO A 121 -2.04 26.82 -11.33
CA PRO A 121 -1.58 27.41 -12.59
C PRO A 121 -0.07 27.66 -12.65
N ALA A 122 0.60 27.78 -11.51
CA ALA A 122 2.05 27.93 -11.44
C ALA A 122 2.80 26.60 -11.70
N LEU A 123 2.13 25.45 -11.54
CA LEU A 123 2.72 24.13 -11.70
C LEU A 123 2.33 23.44 -13.02
N ILE A 124 1.05 23.52 -13.41
CA ILE A 124 0.52 22.76 -14.55
C ILE A 124 1.18 23.15 -15.88
N ASN A 125 1.24 22.17 -16.80
CA ASN A 125 1.86 22.27 -18.12
C ASN A 125 3.35 22.68 -18.09
N ARG A 126 4.04 22.44 -16.97
CA ARG A 126 5.46 22.71 -16.80
C ARG A 126 6.19 21.45 -16.38
N VAL A 127 7.49 21.44 -16.63
CA VAL A 127 8.41 20.43 -16.10
C VAL A 127 9.03 20.97 -14.83
N ILE A 128 8.83 20.27 -13.71
CA ILE A 128 9.35 20.64 -12.39
C ILE A 128 10.12 19.45 -11.84
N ASP A 129 11.40 19.65 -11.50
CA ASP A 129 12.29 18.59 -11.03
C ASP A 129 12.36 17.39 -12.01
N GLY A 130 12.25 17.66 -13.32
CA GLY A 130 12.25 16.63 -14.37
C GLY A 130 10.88 16.01 -14.66
N GLU A 131 9.82 16.41 -13.95
CA GLU A 131 8.48 15.83 -14.06
C GLU A 131 7.50 16.78 -14.75
N MET A 132 6.82 16.28 -15.80
CA MET A 132 5.72 17.01 -16.43
C MET A 132 4.48 16.97 -15.53
N ILE A 133 3.99 18.14 -15.14
CA ILE A 133 2.79 18.28 -14.30
C ILE A 133 1.57 18.54 -15.21
N TYR A 134 0.64 17.60 -15.23
CA TYR A 134 -0.59 17.71 -16.02
C TYR A 134 -1.70 18.41 -15.24
N PRO A 135 -2.60 19.13 -15.91
CA PRO A 135 -3.81 19.63 -15.26
C PRO A 135 -4.74 18.45 -14.94
N ILE A 136 -5.38 18.50 -13.77
CA ILE A 136 -6.21 17.40 -13.25
C ILE A 136 -7.46 17.09 -14.12
N ASP A 137 -7.97 18.07 -14.86
CA ASP A 137 -9.09 17.88 -15.80
C ASP A 137 -8.76 16.95 -16.97
N ARG A 138 -7.46 16.76 -17.27
CA ARG A 138 -6.96 15.78 -18.25
C ARG A 138 -6.64 14.42 -17.65
N PHE A 139 -7.01 14.16 -16.39
CA PHE A 139 -6.70 12.90 -15.71
C PHE A 139 -7.12 11.68 -16.55
N ALA A 140 -8.38 11.62 -16.98
CA ALA A 140 -8.90 10.46 -17.71
C ALA A 140 -8.14 10.17 -19.02
N GLU A 141 -7.78 11.22 -19.76
CA GLU A 141 -7.01 11.13 -21.00
C GLU A 141 -5.60 10.57 -20.74
N ILE A 142 -4.87 11.21 -19.82
CA ILE A 142 -3.47 10.90 -19.52
C ILE A 142 -3.35 9.55 -18.82
N ALA A 143 -4.25 9.25 -17.86
CA ALA A 143 -4.30 7.98 -17.16
C ALA A 143 -4.48 6.82 -18.13
N LYS A 144 -5.39 6.96 -19.10
CA LYS A 144 -5.58 5.97 -20.16
C LYS A 144 -4.34 5.83 -21.05
N ALA A 145 -3.78 6.94 -21.53
CA ALA A 145 -2.59 6.92 -22.38
C ALA A 145 -1.35 6.32 -21.69
N LYS A 146 -1.26 6.48 -20.36
CA LYS A 146 -0.16 5.97 -19.53
C LYS A 146 -0.47 4.62 -18.88
N ASN A 147 -1.61 3.98 -19.18
CA ASN A 147 -2.06 2.72 -18.57
C ASN A 147 -2.04 2.74 -17.03
N VAL A 148 -2.48 3.85 -16.43
CA VAL A 148 -2.55 4.00 -14.97
C VAL A 148 -3.58 3.04 -14.39
N THR A 149 -3.19 2.35 -13.32
CA THR A 149 -4.03 1.38 -12.62
C THR A 149 -4.30 1.77 -11.17
N VAL A 150 -3.51 2.69 -10.61
CA VAL A 150 -3.57 3.13 -9.21
C VAL A 150 -3.36 4.64 -9.15
N ALA A 151 -4.00 5.32 -8.20
CA ALA A 151 -3.75 6.73 -7.92
C ALA A 151 -3.30 6.95 -6.47
N ILE A 152 -2.43 7.93 -6.28
CA ILE A 152 -2.09 8.51 -4.98
C ILE A 152 -2.59 9.94 -4.95
N SER A 153 -3.38 10.28 -3.95
CA SER A 153 -3.85 11.65 -3.71
C SER A 153 -3.15 12.23 -2.49
N THR A 154 -2.44 13.34 -2.68
CA THR A 154 -1.77 14.12 -1.63
C THR A 154 -2.30 15.55 -1.56
N VAL A 155 -3.52 15.78 -2.06
CA VAL A 155 -4.17 17.08 -1.96
C VAL A 155 -4.70 17.35 -0.54
N PRO A 156 -4.81 18.60 -0.11
CA PRO A 156 -5.48 18.97 1.14
C PRO A 156 -6.94 18.46 1.19
N SER A 157 -7.46 18.17 2.37
CA SER A 157 -8.81 17.58 2.54
C SER A 157 -9.93 18.32 1.80
N LYS A 158 -9.90 19.65 1.82
CA LYS A 158 -10.87 20.52 1.11
C LYS A 158 -10.97 20.26 -0.40
N TYR A 159 -9.97 19.63 -1.00
CA TYR A 159 -9.90 19.29 -2.42
C TYR A 159 -9.93 17.78 -2.69
N SER A 160 -10.02 16.95 -1.64
CA SER A 160 -9.94 15.49 -1.74
C SER A 160 -11.08 14.89 -2.57
N GLN A 161 -12.32 15.34 -2.34
CA GLN A 161 -13.49 14.84 -3.08
C GLN A 161 -13.37 15.12 -4.58
N SER A 162 -13.11 16.37 -4.97
CA SER A 162 -13.01 16.74 -6.39
C SER A 162 -11.85 16.04 -7.09
N ALA A 163 -10.70 15.89 -6.43
CA ALA A 163 -9.57 15.13 -6.98
C ALA A 163 -9.93 13.66 -7.20
N ILE A 164 -10.58 13.03 -6.22
CA ILE A 164 -10.99 11.62 -6.32
C ILE A 164 -12.07 11.42 -7.37
N ASP A 165 -13.00 12.35 -7.54
CA ASP A 165 -14.01 12.29 -8.60
C ASP A 165 -13.37 12.25 -9.99
N GLU A 166 -12.33 13.07 -10.25
CA GLU A 166 -11.57 13.04 -11.51
C GLU A 166 -10.80 11.72 -11.68
N ILE A 167 -10.21 11.19 -10.60
CA ILE A 167 -9.54 9.89 -10.62
C ILE A 167 -10.53 8.78 -11.02
N VAL A 168 -11.71 8.76 -10.42
CA VAL A 168 -12.76 7.76 -10.67
C VAL A 168 -13.31 7.89 -12.09
N LYS A 169 -13.51 9.10 -12.62
CA LYS A 169 -13.87 9.33 -14.04
C LYS A 169 -12.83 8.76 -15.00
N GLY A 170 -11.56 8.73 -14.59
CA GLY A 170 -10.47 8.07 -15.31
C GLY A 170 -10.45 6.54 -15.23
N ASN A 171 -11.47 5.91 -14.63
CA ASN A 171 -11.57 4.46 -14.39
C ASN A 171 -10.48 3.90 -13.45
N VAL A 172 -9.86 4.73 -12.62
CA VAL A 172 -8.93 4.26 -11.58
C VAL A 172 -9.73 3.98 -10.30
N THR A 173 -9.70 2.73 -9.86
CA THR A 173 -10.54 2.25 -8.74
C THR A 173 -9.74 1.94 -7.48
N ALA A 174 -8.41 1.94 -7.52
CA ALA A 174 -7.53 1.76 -6.38
C ALA A 174 -6.82 3.08 -6.05
N ILE A 175 -7.16 3.67 -4.91
CA ILE A 175 -6.72 5.01 -4.54
C ILE A 175 -6.10 5.00 -3.15
N LEU A 176 -4.87 5.50 -3.03
CA LEU A 176 -4.23 5.81 -1.75
C LEU A 176 -4.39 7.30 -1.46
N ASN A 177 -5.15 7.66 -0.43
CA ASN A 177 -5.47 9.03 -0.08
C ASN A 177 -4.78 9.45 1.23
N PHE A 178 -3.98 10.52 1.17
CA PHE A 178 -3.30 11.09 2.34
C PHE A 178 -4.11 12.19 3.04
N ALA A 179 -5.26 12.58 2.50
CA ALA A 179 -6.17 13.46 3.23
C ALA A 179 -6.91 12.70 4.34
N PRO A 180 -7.02 13.27 5.56
CA PRO A 180 -7.73 12.64 6.68
C PRO A 180 -9.24 12.48 6.42
N ASP A 181 -9.83 13.44 5.70
CA ASP A 181 -11.29 13.49 5.49
C ASP A 181 -11.75 12.39 4.53
N ARG A 182 -12.87 11.76 4.89
CA ARG A 182 -13.50 10.72 4.06
C ARG A 182 -14.16 11.35 2.84
N VAL A 183 -14.06 10.64 1.71
CA VAL A 183 -14.75 10.96 0.47
C VAL A 183 -15.87 9.97 0.18
N THR A 184 -16.84 10.41 -0.59
CA THR A 184 -17.91 9.55 -1.12
C THR A 184 -17.46 8.99 -2.47
N VAL A 185 -17.44 7.67 -2.60
CA VAL A 185 -17.07 6.97 -3.84
C VAL A 185 -18.05 5.84 -4.14
N PRO A 186 -18.18 5.42 -5.42
CA PRO A 186 -18.94 4.22 -5.77
C PRO A 186 -18.43 2.97 -5.05
N ALA A 187 -19.31 1.99 -4.82
CA ALA A 187 -18.98 0.77 -4.07
C ALA A 187 -17.86 -0.09 -4.70
N TYR A 188 -17.59 0.09 -6.00
CA TYR A 188 -16.51 -0.61 -6.71
C TYR A 188 -15.14 0.07 -6.57
N VAL A 189 -15.08 1.25 -5.94
CA VAL A 189 -13.85 2.02 -5.73
C VAL A 189 -13.31 1.76 -4.33
N ASN A 190 -12.05 1.36 -4.26
CA ASN A 190 -11.34 1.14 -3.01
C ASN A 190 -10.43 2.33 -2.71
N VAL A 191 -10.73 3.03 -1.61
CA VAL A 191 -9.90 4.12 -1.09
C VAL A 191 -9.23 3.67 0.21
N GLN A 192 -7.90 3.61 0.20
CA GLN A 192 -7.08 3.40 1.38
C GLN A 192 -6.62 4.77 1.90
N TYR A 193 -6.91 5.06 3.15
CA TYR A 193 -6.52 6.32 3.79
C TYR A 193 -5.23 6.14 4.57
N ILE A 194 -4.34 7.13 4.50
CA ILE A 194 -3.15 7.25 5.35
C ILE A 194 -3.29 8.56 6.12
N ASP A 195 -3.65 8.44 7.40
CA ASP A 195 -3.74 9.57 8.31
C ASP A 195 -2.61 9.48 9.34
N LEU A 196 -1.51 10.16 9.05
CA LEU A 196 -0.33 10.18 9.89
C LEU A 196 -0.61 10.75 11.29
N THR A 197 -1.62 11.62 11.42
CA THR A 197 -2.01 12.20 12.71
C THR A 197 -2.63 11.13 13.60
N THR A 198 -3.59 10.37 13.07
CA THR A 198 -4.24 9.27 13.79
C THR A 198 -3.21 8.18 14.16
N GLU A 199 -2.27 7.86 13.27
CA GLU A 199 -1.20 6.89 13.56
C GLU A 199 -0.29 7.37 14.70
N LEU A 200 0.10 8.65 14.71
CA LEU A 200 0.92 9.23 15.77
C LEU A 200 0.17 9.29 17.10
N GLN A 201 -1.10 9.69 17.10
CA GLN A 201 -1.92 9.70 18.32
C GLN A 201 -2.10 8.30 18.91
N THR A 202 -2.27 7.28 18.05
CA THR A 202 -2.34 5.88 18.47
C THR A 202 -1.04 5.45 19.13
N LEU A 203 0.11 5.83 18.57
CA LEU A 203 1.41 5.57 19.16
C LEU A 203 1.58 6.23 20.54
N ILE A 204 1.22 7.51 20.66
CA ILE A 204 1.29 8.26 21.94
C ILE A 204 0.42 7.59 23.00
N TYR A 205 -0.81 7.21 22.64
CA TYR A 205 -1.70 6.49 23.55
C TYR A 205 -1.05 5.20 24.08
N PHE A 206 -0.44 4.40 23.20
CA PHE A 206 0.23 3.18 23.66
C PHE A 206 1.45 3.45 24.53
N ASP A 207 2.22 4.52 24.29
CA ASP A 207 3.36 4.90 25.13
C ASP A 207 2.92 5.31 26.54
N GLU A 208 1.90 6.16 26.63
CA GLU A 208 1.33 6.63 27.90
C GLU A 208 0.68 5.47 28.69
N ASN A 209 -0.05 4.58 28.00
CA ASN A 209 -0.73 3.45 28.66
C ASN A 209 0.19 2.25 28.90
N TYR A 210 1.34 2.13 28.24
CA TYR A 210 2.39 1.19 28.64
C TYR A 210 3.13 1.68 29.89
N SER A 211 3.24 3.00 30.08
CA SER A 211 3.91 3.59 31.25
C SER A 211 3.20 3.26 32.56
N GLU A 212 1.87 3.16 32.57
CA GLU A 212 1.08 2.79 33.76
C GLU A 212 1.18 1.30 34.14
N VAL A 213 1.67 0.42 33.25
CA VAL A 213 1.81 -1.02 33.53
C VAL A 213 3.13 -1.35 34.25
N PHE A 214 4.07 -0.39 34.27
CA PHE A 214 5.38 -0.54 34.93
C PHE A 214 5.61 0.44 36.09
N SER A 215 4.58 1.20 36.49
CA SER A 215 4.52 2.01 37.71
C SER A 215 3.72 1.30 38.80
#